data_AF-A0A919VJ51-F1
#
_entry.id   AF-A0A919VJ51-F1
#
_cell.length_a   1.000
_cell.length_b   1.000
_cell.length_c   1.000
_cell.angle_alpha   90.00
_cell.angle_beta   90.00
_cell.angle_gamma   90.00
#
_symmetry.space_group_name_H-M   'P 1'
#
loop_
_entity.id
_entity.type
_entity.pdbx_description
1 polymer ?
#
loop_
_entity_poly.entity_id
_entity_poly.type
_entity_poly.pdbx_seq_one_letter_code
_entity_poly.pdbx_strand_id
1 'polypeptide(L)'
;MPLTPADIHNMAFKKPPIGKRGYDEEEVDAFLDEVEQELIRLLEENGALHGQVQRGPGGPGPAASTMVLSSEFSDITAQLERMQEARARAEQNARSMQAQLEQARNQAPAAPTHSPDSEDRNARVLMMAQRTADDHMRDARQESETLLANARNKSEQITSEAQLKAGTIEGDARRNHSEAMNSLGTKRAALLDEIERLGQLAQSYQAALDSHISQQLQELNSSPGAS
;
A
#
# COMPACT_ATOMS: atom_id res chain seq x y z
N MET A 1 4.13 -1.83 19.80
CA MET A 1 5.54 -2.17 19.50
C MET A 1 5.56 -3.65 19.16
N PRO A 2 6.06 -4.06 17.98
CA PRO A 2 6.10 -5.47 17.62
C PRO A 2 7.13 -6.21 18.48
N LEU A 3 6.84 -7.47 18.81
CA LEU A 3 7.76 -8.36 19.52
C LEU A 3 9.01 -8.61 18.67
N THR A 4 10.20 -8.53 19.29
CA THR A 4 11.48 -8.90 18.66
C THR A 4 11.91 -10.31 19.09
N PRO A 5 12.75 -11.00 18.30
CA PRO A 5 13.34 -12.28 18.73
C PRO A 5 14.03 -12.19 20.10
N ALA A 6 14.72 -11.06 20.35
CA ALA A 6 15.34 -10.78 21.64
C ALA A 6 14.32 -10.63 22.79
N ASP A 7 13.10 -10.16 22.52
CA ASP A 7 12.05 -10.08 23.54
C ASP A 7 11.51 -11.47 23.91
N ILE A 8 11.50 -12.41 22.96
CA ILE A 8 11.08 -13.80 23.18
C ILE A 8 12.16 -14.54 23.99
N HIS A 9 13.43 -14.38 23.62
CA HIS A 9 14.56 -14.96 24.34
C HIS A 9 14.67 -14.48 25.79
N ASN A 10 14.31 -13.22 26.06
CA ASN A 10 14.35 -12.63 27.41
C ASN A 10 13.03 -12.78 28.18
N MET A 11 12.06 -13.55 27.67
CA MET A 11 10.75 -13.68 28.28
C MET A 11 10.78 -14.62 29.49
N ALA A 12 10.46 -14.09 30.67
CA ALA A 12 10.41 -14.87 31.91
C ALA A 12 8.96 -15.11 32.36
N PHE A 13 8.56 -16.37 32.48
CA PHE A 13 7.25 -16.75 33.02
C PHE A 13 7.28 -16.86 34.55
N LYS A 14 6.17 -16.45 35.21
CA LYS A 14 6.02 -16.60 36.66
C LYS A 14 5.69 -18.05 37.01
N LYS A 15 6.33 -18.59 38.05
CA LYS A 15 6.00 -19.93 38.56
C LYS A 15 4.53 -20.02 38.98
N PRO A 16 3.84 -21.14 38.72
CA PRO A 16 2.46 -21.33 39.12
C PRO A 16 2.30 -21.17 40.63
N PRO A 17 1.19 -20.56 41.10
CA PRO A 17 0.89 -20.50 42.53
C PRO A 17 0.75 -21.91 43.11
N ILE A 18 1.22 -22.10 44.34
CA ILE A 18 1.30 -23.39 45.04
C ILE A 18 -0.03 -24.14 44.91
N GLY A 19 0.02 -25.38 44.40
CA GLY A 19 -1.14 -26.25 44.23
C GLY A 19 -1.80 -26.22 42.85
N LYS A 20 -1.33 -25.39 41.91
CA LYS A 20 -1.73 -25.44 40.50
C LYS A 20 -0.62 -26.02 39.63
N ARG A 21 -1.01 -26.88 38.68
CA ARG A 21 -0.09 -27.40 37.66
C ARG A 21 0.20 -26.30 36.64
N GLY A 22 1.48 -26.11 36.32
CA GLY A 22 1.94 -25.28 35.22
C GLY A 22 2.23 -26.10 33.98
N TYR A 23 2.68 -25.42 32.93
CA TYR A 23 3.33 -26.05 31.79
C TYR A 23 4.71 -26.59 32.20
N ASP A 24 5.20 -27.59 31.48
CA ASP A 24 6.56 -28.07 31.62
C ASP A 24 7.54 -26.99 31.15
N GLU A 25 8.56 -26.68 31.96
CA GLU A 25 9.54 -25.65 31.63
C GLU A 25 10.34 -26.04 30.37
N GLU A 26 10.67 -27.33 30.20
CA GLU A 26 11.45 -27.82 29.05
C GLU A 26 10.64 -27.78 27.75
N GLU A 27 9.34 -28.10 27.78
CA GLU A 27 8.47 -28.02 26.60
C GLU A 27 8.21 -26.57 26.18
N VAL A 28 8.08 -25.66 27.16
CA VAL A 28 7.89 -24.24 26.90
C VAL A 28 9.17 -23.64 26.31
N ASP A 29 10.33 -23.96 26.86
CA ASP A 29 11.62 -23.46 26.33
C ASP A 29 11.86 -23.94 24.89
N ALA A 30 11.61 -25.23 24.59
CA ALA A 30 11.73 -25.77 23.24
C ALA A 30 10.78 -25.09 22.24
N PHE A 31 9.56 -24.76 22.66
CA PHE A 31 8.60 -24.03 21.84
C PHE A 31 9.03 -22.57 21.60
N LEU A 32 9.61 -21.90 22.60
CA LEU A 32 10.12 -20.53 22.44
C LEU A 32 11.31 -20.48 21.47
N ASP A 33 12.18 -21.49 21.46
CA ASP A 33 13.27 -21.61 20.50
C ASP A 33 12.75 -21.74 19.05
N GLU A 34 11.70 -22.54 18.83
CA GLU A 34 11.05 -22.69 17.52
C GLU A 34 10.39 -21.37 17.06
N VAL A 35 9.71 -20.68 17.97
CA VAL A 35 9.08 -19.38 17.70
C VAL A 35 10.14 -18.30 17.44
N GLU A 36 11.26 -18.30 18.16
CA GLU A 36 12.38 -17.37 17.93
C GLU A 36 12.95 -17.57 16.52
N GLN A 37 13.21 -18.82 16.12
CA GLN A 37 13.71 -19.15 14.78
C GLN A 37 12.73 -18.77 13.67
N GLU A 38 11.43 -19.06 13.84
CA GLU A 38 10.40 -18.64 12.90
C GLU A 38 10.30 -17.11 12.80
N LEU A 39 10.41 -16.39 13.93
CA LEU A 39 10.34 -14.94 13.92
C LEU A 39 11.56 -14.31 13.23
N ILE A 40 12.76 -14.86 13.42
CA ILE A 40 13.97 -14.46 12.67
C ILE A 40 13.74 -14.69 11.18
N ARG A 41 13.29 -15.88 10.79
CA ARG A 41 13.00 -16.23 9.40
C ARG A 41 11.97 -15.29 8.79
N LEU A 42 10.87 -15.00 9.49
CA LEU A 42 9.83 -14.08 9.03
C LEU A 42 10.35 -12.66 8.90
N LEU A 43 11.21 -12.19 9.80
CA LEU A 43 11.82 -10.86 9.70
C LEU A 43 12.80 -10.77 8.52
N GLU A 44 13.60 -11.81 8.28
CA GLU A 44 14.49 -11.89 7.12
C GLU A 44 13.71 -11.97 5.81
N GLU A 45 12.66 -12.79 5.76
CA GLU A 45 11.78 -12.91 4.59
C GLU A 45 11.01 -11.61 4.33
N ASN A 46 10.50 -10.95 5.37
CA ASN A 46 9.83 -9.66 5.25
C ASN A 46 10.81 -8.56 4.80
N GLY A 47 12.05 -8.58 5.30
CA GLY A 47 13.13 -7.72 4.83
C GLY A 47 13.51 -7.98 3.37
N ALA A 48 13.57 -9.24 2.96
CA ALA A 48 13.87 -9.64 1.58
C ALA A 48 12.72 -9.29 0.62
N LEU A 49 11.46 -9.48 1.03
CA LEU A 49 10.26 -9.10 0.29
C LEU A 49 10.14 -7.58 0.17
N HIS A 50 10.35 -6.82 1.25
CA HIS A 50 10.47 -5.36 1.19
C HIS A 50 11.60 -4.93 0.28
N GLY A 51 12.74 -5.62 0.34
CA GLY A 51 13.87 -5.41 -0.56
C GLY A 51 13.52 -5.68 -2.02
N GLN A 52 12.76 -6.73 -2.34
CA GLN A 52 12.31 -7.06 -3.70
C GLN A 52 11.26 -6.09 -4.23
N VAL A 53 10.29 -5.69 -3.40
CA VAL A 53 9.33 -4.62 -3.73
C VAL A 53 10.06 -3.29 -3.99
N GLN A 54 11.21 -3.08 -3.35
CA GLN A 54 12.01 -1.88 -3.52
C GLN A 54 13.05 -1.98 -4.67
N ARG A 55 13.40 -3.20 -5.12
CA ARG A 55 14.36 -3.45 -6.22
C ARG A 55 13.71 -3.85 -7.56
N GLY A 56 12.40 -4.08 -7.61
CA GLY A 56 11.67 -4.30 -8.87
C GLY A 56 11.93 -3.17 -9.88
N PRO A 57 12.15 -3.47 -11.17
CA PRO A 57 12.69 -2.49 -12.10
C PRO A 57 11.59 -1.51 -12.54
N GLY A 58 11.68 -0.25 -12.10
CA GLY A 58 11.07 0.89 -12.82
C GLY A 58 10.09 1.78 -12.06
N GLY A 59 9.87 1.60 -10.76
CA GLY A 59 9.06 2.53 -9.96
C GLY A 59 9.92 3.27 -8.92
N PRO A 60 9.75 4.59 -8.70
CA PRO A 60 10.37 5.25 -7.55
C PRO A 60 9.96 4.49 -6.28
N GLY A 61 10.94 4.01 -5.50
CA GLY A 61 10.67 3.13 -4.35
C GLY A 61 9.67 3.76 -3.36
N PRO A 62 8.96 2.98 -2.53
CA PRO A 62 7.87 3.51 -1.70
C PRO A 62 8.30 4.66 -0.79
N ALA A 63 9.56 4.75 -0.34
CA ALA A 63 10.05 5.93 0.39
C ALA A 63 10.17 7.20 -0.49
N ALA A 64 10.64 7.06 -1.74
CA ALA A 64 10.73 8.17 -2.69
C ALA A 64 9.35 8.55 -3.25
N SER A 65 8.51 7.56 -3.57
CA SER A 65 7.11 7.78 -3.98
C SER A 65 6.29 8.37 -2.83
N THR A 66 6.43 7.87 -1.59
CA THR A 66 5.73 8.45 -0.43
C THR A 66 6.25 9.85 -0.14
N MET A 67 7.56 10.10 -0.28
CA MET A 67 8.13 11.44 -0.12
C MET A 67 7.64 12.41 -1.22
N VAL A 68 7.61 11.99 -2.48
CA VAL A 68 7.10 12.79 -3.62
C VAL A 68 5.59 13.04 -3.48
N LEU A 69 4.80 12.02 -3.17
CA LEU A 69 3.36 12.16 -2.90
C LEU A 69 3.11 13.04 -1.67
N SER A 70 3.93 12.93 -0.62
CA SER A 70 3.81 13.77 0.58
C SER A 70 4.21 15.23 0.31
N SER A 71 5.22 15.47 -0.53
CA SER A 71 5.59 16.83 -0.95
C SER A 71 4.52 17.44 -1.83
N GLU A 72 4.01 16.69 -2.82
CA GLU A 72 2.90 17.15 -3.67
C GLU A 72 1.64 17.42 -2.85
N PHE A 73 1.32 16.59 -1.85
CA PHE A 73 0.18 16.81 -0.97
C PHE A 73 0.38 18.04 -0.08
N SER A 74 1.60 18.29 0.41
CA SER A 74 1.95 19.49 1.18
C SER A 74 1.88 20.78 0.33
N ASP A 75 2.28 20.69 -0.93
CA ASP A 75 2.23 21.81 -1.87
C ASP A 75 0.78 22.15 -2.23
N ILE A 76 -0.05 21.12 -2.48
CA ILE A 76 -1.49 21.28 -2.77
C ILE A 76 -2.22 21.89 -1.57
N THR A 77 -1.92 21.44 -0.34
CA THR A 77 -2.53 22.01 0.87
C THR A 77 -2.10 23.46 1.10
N ALA A 78 -0.80 23.78 0.93
CA ALA A 78 -0.30 25.14 1.03
C ALA A 78 -0.83 26.07 -0.09
N GLN A 79 -1.14 25.51 -1.27
CA GLN A 79 -1.77 26.26 -2.37
C GLN A 79 -3.26 26.52 -2.09
N LEU A 80 -3.97 25.56 -1.50
CA LEU A 80 -5.36 25.71 -1.08
C LEU A 80 -5.51 26.77 0.01
N GLU A 81 -4.64 26.77 1.02
CA GLU A 81 -4.63 27.81 2.07
C GLU A 81 -4.37 29.20 1.47
N ARG A 82 -3.38 29.35 0.59
CA ARG A 82 -3.12 30.63 -0.10
C ARG A 82 -4.32 31.12 -0.90
N MET A 83 -5.02 30.21 -1.59
CA MET A 83 -6.26 30.53 -2.32
C MET A 83 -7.41 30.94 -1.38
N GLN A 84 -7.57 30.25 -0.24
CA GLN A 84 -8.59 30.58 0.75
C GLN A 84 -8.32 31.93 1.42
N GLU A 85 -7.07 32.23 1.77
CA GLU A 85 -6.68 33.53 2.32
C GLU A 85 -6.90 34.66 1.31
N ALA A 86 -6.52 34.45 0.04
CA ALA A 86 -6.75 35.43 -1.02
C ALA A 86 -8.25 35.70 -1.20
N ARG A 87 -9.09 34.66 -1.20
CA ARG A 87 -10.55 34.79 -1.24
C ARG A 87 -11.09 35.53 -0.01
N ALA A 88 -10.64 35.19 1.19
CA ALA A 88 -11.08 35.86 2.42
C ALA A 88 -10.72 37.35 2.44
N ARG A 89 -9.53 37.72 1.98
CA ARG A 89 -9.10 39.13 1.83
C ARG A 89 -9.95 39.86 0.79
N ALA A 90 -10.23 39.24 -0.35
CA ALA A 90 -11.09 39.81 -1.37
C ALA A 90 -12.53 40.02 -0.85
N GLU A 91 -13.08 39.05 -0.12
CA GLU A 91 -14.42 39.17 0.49
C GLU A 91 -14.47 40.26 1.57
N GLN A 92 -13.42 40.41 2.40
CA GLN A 92 -13.35 41.50 3.38
C GLN A 92 -13.29 42.88 2.70
N ASN A 93 -12.51 43.02 1.64
CA ASN A 93 -12.43 44.26 0.87
C ASN A 93 -13.76 44.60 0.18
N ALA A 94 -14.46 43.59 -0.35
CA ALA A 94 -15.78 43.78 -0.93
C ALA A 94 -16.83 44.20 0.12
N ARG A 95 -16.81 43.57 1.30
CA ARG A 95 -17.70 43.92 2.42
C ARG A 95 -17.43 45.32 2.95
N SER A 96 -16.16 45.72 3.08
CA SER A 96 -15.81 47.06 3.55
C SER A 96 -16.21 48.14 2.53
N MET A 97 -16.04 47.87 1.23
CA MET A 97 -16.57 48.75 0.17
C MET A 97 -18.09 48.85 0.20
N GLN A 98 -18.80 47.73 0.36
CA GLN A 98 -20.26 47.74 0.48
C GLN A 98 -20.74 48.58 1.68
N ALA A 99 -20.12 48.41 2.85
CA ALA A 99 -20.46 49.20 4.03
C ALA A 99 -20.21 50.71 3.82
N GLN A 100 -19.12 51.08 3.14
CA GLN A 100 -18.86 52.49 2.80
C GLN A 100 -19.90 53.07 1.84
N LEU A 101 -20.32 52.29 0.83
CA LEU A 101 -21.38 52.69 -0.12
C LEU A 101 -22.74 52.85 0.59
N GLU A 102 -23.07 51.95 1.51
CA GLU A 102 -24.32 52.00 2.27
C GLU A 102 -24.33 53.15 3.28
N GLN A 103 -23.19 53.43 3.92
CA GLN A 103 -23.02 54.59 4.79
C GLN A 103 -23.08 55.91 4.02
N ALA A 104 -22.47 56.00 2.83
CA ALA A 104 -22.59 57.16 1.95
C ALA A 104 -24.03 57.36 1.47
N ARG A 105 -24.77 56.26 1.23
CA ARG A 105 -26.19 56.30 0.87
C ARG A 105 -27.08 56.79 2.01
N ASN A 106 -26.80 56.39 3.25
CA ASN A 106 -27.54 56.85 4.43
C ASN A 106 -27.18 58.28 4.86
N GLN A 107 -26.00 58.80 4.51
CA GLN A 107 -25.59 60.18 4.77
C GLN A 107 -26.00 61.16 3.66
N ALA A 108 -26.48 60.68 2.50
CA ALA A 108 -27.05 61.54 1.48
C ALA A 108 -28.43 62.07 1.96
N PRO A 109 -28.60 63.39 2.14
CA PRO A 109 -29.90 63.94 2.51
C PRO A 109 -30.92 63.66 1.38
N ALA A 110 -32.12 63.20 1.76
CA ALA A 110 -33.24 63.06 0.85
C ALA A 110 -33.72 64.43 0.36
N ALA A 111 -33.23 64.87 -0.80
CA ALA A 111 -33.78 65.99 -1.55
C ALA A 111 -33.95 65.59 -3.03
N PRO A 112 -35.18 65.44 -3.54
CA PRO A 112 -35.41 65.19 -4.94
C PRO A 112 -35.43 66.52 -5.69
N THR A 113 -34.33 66.88 -6.33
CA THR A 113 -34.36 67.69 -7.56
C THR A 113 -33.93 66.79 -8.70
N HIS A 114 -34.88 65.97 -9.18
CA HIS A 114 -34.76 65.20 -10.42
C HIS A 114 -34.57 66.18 -11.57
N SER A 115 -33.31 66.43 -11.92
CA SER A 115 -32.98 67.06 -13.19
C SER A 115 -32.92 65.94 -14.23
N PRO A 116 -33.54 66.06 -15.41
CA PRO A 116 -33.60 64.98 -16.41
C PRO A 116 -32.21 64.42 -16.76
N ASP A 117 -31.16 65.27 -16.72
CA ASP A 117 -29.76 64.86 -16.97
C ASP A 117 -29.16 63.92 -15.90
N SER A 118 -29.71 63.88 -14.68
CA SER A 118 -29.25 63.00 -13.59
C SER A 118 -29.83 61.58 -13.69
N GLU A 119 -31.06 61.44 -14.19
CA GLU A 119 -31.69 60.14 -14.45
C GLU A 119 -30.98 59.42 -15.60
N ASP A 120 -30.61 60.16 -16.66
CA ASP A 120 -29.87 59.63 -17.82
C ASP A 120 -28.46 59.15 -17.46
N ARG A 121 -27.77 59.83 -16.53
CA ARG A 121 -26.45 59.39 -16.03
C ARG A 121 -26.57 58.15 -15.16
N ASN A 122 -27.56 58.09 -14.28
CA ASN A 122 -27.80 56.92 -13.43
C ASN A 122 -28.21 55.70 -14.27
N ALA A 123 -29.05 55.88 -15.30
CA ALA A 123 -29.41 54.83 -16.24
C ALA A 123 -28.20 54.29 -17.02
N ARG A 124 -27.29 55.17 -17.48
CA ARG A 124 -26.04 54.76 -18.13
C ARG A 124 -25.10 53.99 -17.20
N VAL A 125 -24.95 54.43 -15.95
CA VAL A 125 -24.12 53.74 -14.96
C VAL A 125 -24.70 52.36 -14.62
N LEU A 126 -26.03 52.25 -14.45
CA LEU A 126 -26.69 50.96 -14.23
C LEU A 126 -26.55 50.03 -15.43
N MET A 127 -26.70 50.53 -16.65
CA MET A 127 -26.48 49.75 -17.87
C MET A 127 -25.04 49.26 -17.98
N MET A 128 -24.05 50.12 -17.66
CA MET A 128 -22.64 49.75 -17.68
C MET A 128 -22.33 48.71 -16.60
N ALA A 129 -22.84 48.89 -15.37
CA ALA A 129 -22.67 47.94 -14.28
C ALA A 129 -23.32 46.58 -14.60
N GLN A 130 -24.52 46.57 -15.18
CA GLN A 130 -25.21 45.35 -15.60
C GLN A 130 -24.43 44.63 -16.69
N ARG A 131 -23.93 45.37 -17.69
CA ARG A 131 -23.09 44.81 -18.75
C ARG A 131 -21.80 44.20 -18.19
N THR A 132 -21.11 44.91 -17.30
CA THR A 132 -19.89 44.39 -16.65
C THR A 132 -20.18 43.15 -15.81
N ALA A 133 -21.31 43.10 -15.10
CA ALA A 133 -21.73 41.91 -14.36
C ALA A 133 -22.02 40.73 -15.28
N ASP A 134 -22.71 40.96 -16.40
CA ASP A 134 -22.99 39.93 -17.40
C ASP A 134 -21.71 39.40 -18.06
N ASP A 135 -20.75 40.28 -18.36
CA ASP A 135 -19.46 39.92 -18.93
C ASP A 135 -18.64 39.07 -17.94
N HIS A 136 -18.53 39.47 -16.66
CA HIS A 136 -17.88 38.65 -15.64
C HIS A 136 -18.57 37.30 -15.41
N MET A 137 -19.90 37.24 -15.51
CA MET A 137 -20.65 35.98 -15.41
C MET A 137 -20.37 35.05 -16.60
N ARG A 138 -20.11 35.59 -17.78
CA ARG A 138 -19.68 34.80 -18.95
C ARG A 138 -18.24 34.31 -18.80
N ASP A 139 -17.33 35.18 -18.39
CA ASP A 139 -15.93 34.83 -18.19
C ASP A 139 -15.79 33.73 -17.12
N ALA A 140 -16.45 33.89 -15.97
CA ALA A 140 -16.43 32.89 -14.90
C ALA A 140 -17.02 31.54 -15.34
N ARG A 141 -18.07 31.54 -16.18
CA ARG A 141 -18.62 30.30 -16.75
C ARG A 141 -17.62 29.62 -17.69
N GLN A 142 -16.99 30.39 -18.57
CA GLN A 142 -15.98 29.85 -19.50
C GLN A 142 -14.76 29.29 -18.75
N GLU A 143 -14.26 30.01 -17.74
CA GLU A 143 -13.18 29.52 -16.87
C GLU A 143 -13.58 28.23 -16.13
N SER A 144 -14.81 28.16 -15.61
CA SER A 144 -15.31 26.94 -14.96
C SER A 144 -15.39 25.76 -15.93
N GLU A 145 -15.88 25.97 -17.15
CA GLU A 145 -15.97 24.94 -18.18
C GLU A 145 -14.58 24.41 -18.57
N THR A 146 -13.60 25.31 -18.75
CA THR A 146 -12.22 24.91 -19.04
C THR A 146 -11.57 24.15 -17.88
N LEU A 147 -11.81 24.58 -16.63
CA LEU A 147 -11.32 23.87 -15.45
C LEU A 147 -11.92 22.46 -15.35
N LEU A 148 -13.23 22.32 -15.59
CA LEU A 148 -13.90 21.02 -15.60
C LEU A 148 -13.37 20.11 -16.71
N ALA A 149 -13.10 20.65 -17.91
CA ALA A 149 -12.50 19.89 -19.00
C ALA A 149 -11.09 19.40 -18.64
N ASN A 150 -10.25 20.27 -18.07
CA ASN A 150 -8.90 19.90 -17.62
C ASN A 150 -8.92 18.85 -16.51
N ALA A 151 -9.83 19.00 -15.54
CA ALA A 151 -10.00 18.03 -14.46
C ALA A 151 -10.44 16.66 -14.99
N ARG A 152 -11.37 16.61 -15.95
CA ARG A 152 -11.80 15.37 -16.60
C ARG A 152 -10.66 14.70 -17.36
N ASN A 153 -9.95 15.44 -18.20
CA ASN A 153 -8.80 14.91 -18.95
C ASN A 153 -7.71 14.36 -18.00
N LYS A 154 -7.42 15.08 -16.90
CA LYS A 154 -6.45 14.63 -15.91
C LYS A 154 -6.91 13.38 -15.18
N SER A 155 -8.19 13.30 -14.83
CA SER A 155 -8.79 12.11 -14.22
C SER A 155 -8.68 10.91 -15.15
N GLU A 156 -9.06 11.07 -16.43
CA GLU A 156 -8.96 10.01 -17.44
C GLU A 156 -7.52 9.53 -17.62
N GLN A 157 -6.56 10.46 -17.65
CA GLN A 157 -5.14 10.12 -17.71
C GLN A 157 -4.69 9.30 -16.49
N ILE A 158 -5.04 9.73 -15.27
CA ILE A 158 -4.69 9.00 -14.04
C ILE A 158 -5.34 7.61 -14.05
N THR A 159 -6.60 7.51 -14.45
CA THR A 159 -7.30 6.22 -14.54
C THR A 159 -6.63 5.31 -15.57
N SER A 160 -6.27 5.81 -16.75
CA SER A 160 -5.56 5.03 -17.76
C SER A 160 -4.18 4.57 -17.27
N GLU A 161 -3.42 5.44 -16.61
CA GLU A 161 -2.10 5.10 -16.08
C GLU A 161 -2.22 4.05 -14.96
N ALA A 162 -3.20 4.20 -14.07
CA ALA A 162 -3.48 3.24 -13.01
C ALA A 162 -3.89 1.88 -13.58
N GLN A 163 -4.73 1.86 -14.63
CA GLN A 163 -5.13 0.62 -15.31
C GLN A 163 -3.95 -0.08 -15.97
N LEU A 164 -3.05 0.65 -16.63
CA LEU A 164 -1.85 0.08 -17.23
C LEU A 164 -0.94 -0.53 -16.14
N LYS A 165 -0.67 0.21 -15.06
CA LYS A 165 0.12 -0.27 -13.92
C LYS A 165 -0.51 -1.50 -13.24
N ALA A 166 -1.83 -1.51 -13.07
CA ALA A 166 -2.55 -2.66 -12.54
C ALA A 166 -2.39 -3.89 -13.47
N GLY A 167 -2.55 -3.69 -14.78
CA GLY A 167 -2.36 -4.75 -15.77
C GLY A 167 -0.94 -5.34 -15.78
N THR A 168 0.09 -4.50 -15.62
CA THR A 168 1.47 -5.01 -15.52
C THR A 168 1.68 -5.79 -14.23
N ILE A 169 1.21 -5.30 -13.09
CA ILE A 169 1.33 -6.00 -11.81
C ILE A 169 0.59 -7.35 -11.86
N GLU A 170 -0.61 -7.40 -12.43
CA GLU A 170 -1.34 -8.66 -12.60
C GLU A 170 -0.62 -9.63 -13.55
N GLY A 171 -0.07 -9.12 -14.64
CA GLY A 171 0.72 -9.92 -15.58
C GLY A 171 1.97 -10.53 -14.93
N ASP A 172 2.73 -9.71 -14.21
CA ASP A 172 3.93 -10.14 -13.50
C ASP A 172 3.59 -11.12 -12.38
N ALA A 173 2.54 -10.86 -11.60
CA ALA A 173 2.07 -11.77 -10.55
C ALA A 173 1.67 -13.14 -11.12
N ARG A 174 0.94 -13.18 -12.24
CA ARG A 174 0.57 -14.43 -12.92
C ARG A 174 1.79 -15.18 -13.44
N ARG A 175 2.75 -14.47 -14.03
CA ARG A 175 4.00 -15.06 -14.53
C ARG A 175 4.81 -15.68 -13.40
N ASN A 176 5.06 -14.90 -12.34
CA ASN A 176 5.80 -15.37 -11.17
C ASN A 176 5.10 -16.57 -10.51
N HIS A 177 3.77 -16.55 -10.43
CA HIS A 177 3.00 -17.67 -9.92
C HIS A 177 3.18 -18.93 -10.78
N SER A 178 3.10 -18.79 -12.12
CA SER A 178 3.33 -19.92 -13.03
C SER A 178 4.75 -20.48 -12.91
N GLU A 179 5.76 -19.61 -12.80
CA GLU A 179 7.15 -20.02 -12.64
C GLU A 179 7.36 -20.74 -11.30
N ALA A 180 6.79 -20.22 -10.21
CA ALA A 180 6.82 -20.86 -8.90
C ALA A 180 6.13 -22.23 -8.93
N MET A 181 4.95 -22.34 -9.54
CA MET A 181 4.23 -23.60 -9.69
C MET A 181 4.99 -24.62 -10.53
N ASN A 182 5.62 -24.17 -11.63
CA ASN A 182 6.47 -25.03 -12.44
C ASN A 182 7.67 -25.54 -11.62
N SER A 183 8.31 -24.68 -10.83
CA SER A 183 9.42 -25.07 -9.95
C SER A 183 8.99 -26.03 -8.84
N LEU A 184 7.78 -25.88 -8.31
CA LEU A 184 7.21 -26.82 -7.34
C LEU A 184 6.94 -28.18 -8.02
N GLY A 185 6.42 -28.15 -9.25
CA GLY A 185 6.19 -29.33 -10.07
C GLY A 185 7.48 -30.11 -10.34
N THR A 186 8.57 -29.43 -10.69
CA THR A 186 9.88 -30.07 -10.91
C THR A 186 10.45 -30.65 -9.62
N LYS A 187 10.39 -29.91 -8.50
CA LYS A 187 10.82 -30.42 -7.18
C LYS A 187 10.01 -31.64 -6.77
N ARG A 188 8.68 -31.62 -6.94
CA ARG A 188 7.81 -32.75 -6.66
C ARG A 188 8.18 -33.97 -7.51
N ALA A 189 8.44 -33.78 -8.81
CA ALA A 189 8.85 -34.88 -9.67
C ALA A 189 10.20 -35.49 -9.24
N ALA A 190 11.18 -34.65 -8.89
CA ALA A 190 12.47 -35.12 -8.39
C ALA A 190 12.36 -35.89 -7.06
N LEU A 191 11.53 -35.42 -6.13
CA LEU A 191 11.28 -36.11 -4.86
C LEU A 191 10.59 -37.46 -5.07
N LEU A 192 9.66 -37.55 -6.01
CA LEU A 192 9.01 -38.82 -6.34
C LEU A 192 10.00 -39.83 -6.96
N ASP A 193 10.88 -39.37 -7.85
CA ASP A 193 11.96 -40.19 -8.42
C ASP A 193 12.91 -40.69 -7.31
N GLU A 194 13.26 -39.84 -6.35
CA GLU A 194 14.11 -40.22 -5.22
C GLU A 194 13.43 -41.24 -4.30
N ILE A 195 12.13 -41.08 -4.03
CA ILE A 195 11.34 -42.07 -3.28
C ILE A 195 11.35 -43.43 -3.99
N GLU A 196 11.20 -43.44 -5.32
CA GLU A 196 11.25 -44.67 -6.11
C GLU A 196 12.63 -45.34 -6.02
N ARG A 197 13.72 -44.56 -6.15
CA ARG A 197 15.10 -45.06 -6.00
C ARG A 197 15.36 -45.64 -4.62
N LEU A 198 14.96 -44.95 -3.55
CA LEU A 198 15.09 -45.45 -2.19
C LEU A 198 14.27 -46.73 -1.96
N GLY A 199 13.09 -46.81 -2.57
CA GLY A 199 12.28 -48.03 -2.56
C GLY A 199 12.99 -49.22 -3.23
N GLN A 200 13.57 -49.02 -4.42
CA GLN A 200 14.36 -50.04 -5.11
C GLN A 200 15.61 -50.45 -4.31
N LEU A 201 16.29 -49.47 -3.71
CA LEU A 201 17.45 -49.71 -2.86
C LEU A 201 17.08 -50.60 -1.67
N ALA A 202 16.01 -50.28 -0.95
CA ALA A 202 15.52 -51.07 0.19
C ALA A 202 15.19 -52.51 -0.22
N GLN A 203 14.49 -52.71 -1.34
CA GLN A 203 14.18 -54.05 -1.87
C GLN A 203 15.46 -54.84 -2.21
N SER A 204 16.45 -54.19 -2.83
CA SER A 204 17.72 -54.83 -3.17
C SER A 204 18.54 -55.22 -1.93
N TYR A 205 18.56 -54.38 -0.89
CA TYR A 205 19.20 -54.69 0.38
C TYR A 205 18.52 -55.85 1.08
N GLN A 206 17.19 -55.89 1.10
CA GLN A 206 16.44 -56.99 1.68
C GLN A 206 16.76 -58.32 0.96
N ALA A 207 16.73 -58.33 -0.38
CA ALA A 207 17.08 -59.52 -1.15
C ALA A 207 18.53 -59.98 -0.92
N ALA A 208 19.48 -59.03 -0.82
CA ALA A 208 20.87 -59.34 -0.53
C ALA A 208 21.05 -59.91 0.88
N LEU A 209 20.33 -59.37 1.88
CA LEU A 209 20.37 -59.85 3.25
C LEU A 209 19.77 -61.25 3.37
N ASP A 210 18.62 -61.51 2.75
CA ASP A 210 17.97 -62.82 2.72
C ASP A 210 18.87 -63.87 2.05
N SER A 211 19.52 -63.50 0.94
CA SER A 211 20.51 -64.37 0.28
C SER A 211 21.70 -64.66 1.18
N HIS A 212 22.26 -63.64 1.85
CA HIS A 212 23.41 -63.80 2.74
C HIS A 212 23.10 -64.70 3.94
N ILE A 213 21.96 -64.49 4.61
CA ILE A 213 21.53 -65.32 5.75
C ILE A 213 21.28 -66.77 5.29
N SER A 214 20.61 -66.97 4.15
CA SER A 214 20.36 -68.31 3.61
C SER A 214 21.67 -69.05 3.30
N GLN A 215 22.67 -68.33 2.78
CA GLN A 215 23.99 -68.88 2.48
C GLN A 215 24.75 -69.27 3.77
N GLN A 216 24.72 -68.42 4.80
CA GLN A 216 25.33 -68.73 6.11
C GLN A 216 24.67 -69.93 6.80
N LEU A 217 23.34 -70.06 6.73
CA LEU A 217 22.63 -71.22 7.27
C LEU A 217 23.00 -72.51 6.52
N GLN A 218 23.12 -72.44 5.19
CA GLN A 218 23.55 -73.58 4.38
C GLN A 218 24.98 -74.01 4.74
N GLU A 219 25.90 -73.06 4.92
CA GLU A 219 27.28 -73.33 5.35
C GLU A 219 27.31 -74.00 6.73
N LEU A 220 26.58 -73.48 7.72
CA LEU A 220 26.48 -74.06 9.06
C LEU A 220 25.91 -75.49 9.04
N ASN A 221 24.89 -75.74 8.22
CA ASN A 221 24.26 -77.05 8.12
C ASN A 221 25.13 -78.05 7.31
N SER A 222 25.98 -77.53 6.41
CA SER A 222 26.93 -78.33 5.64
C SER A 222 28.25 -78.60 6.39
N SER A 223 28.55 -77.83 7.44
CA SER A 223 29.68 -78.06 8.33
C SER A 223 29.36 -79.25 9.24
N PRO A 224 29.96 -80.44 9.02
CA PRO A 224 29.66 -81.61 9.81
C PRO A 224 30.28 -81.42 11.19
N GLY A 225 29.52 -81.73 12.25
CA GLY A 225 29.98 -81.61 13.63
C GLY A 225 31.36 -82.21 13.82
N ALA A 226 32.34 -81.35 14.15
CA ALA A 226 33.62 -81.78 14.67
C ALA A 226 33.33 -82.52 15.99
N SER A 227 33.35 -83.85 15.89
CA SER A 227 33.37 -84.80 17.01
C SER A 227 34.74 -84.77 17.69
#